data_AF-A0A075I114-F1
#
_entry.id   AF-A0A075I114-F1
#
_cell.length_a   1.000
_cell.length_b   1.000
_cell.length_c   1.000
_cell.angle_alpha   90.00
_cell.angle_beta   90.00
_cell.angle_gamma   90.00
#
_symmetry.space_group_name_H-M   'P 1'
#
loop_
_entity.id
_entity.type
_entity.pdbx_description
1 polymer ?
#
loop_
_entity_poly.entity_id
_entity_poly.type
_entity_poly.pdbx_seq_one_letter_code
_entity_poly.pdbx_strand_id
1 'polypeptide(L)'
;MGRYTNPNIVNKENLLSVSKILQSSNLEFFCRDFEQSLHDMKKGDFVYFDPPYQPVSNTANFTSYTNRNFTVDDLERLANLAEKLDSMGCKVLLSNSKSKIVENSFSSSKWKIKEIQVNRAINSDSKKRSGHSEVLIKNY
;
A
#
# COMPACT_ATOMS: atom_id res chain seq x y z
N MET A 1 5.60 -22.88 5.50
CA MET A 1 5.60 -23.43 6.87
C MET A 1 6.83 -22.88 7.59
N GLY A 2 6.66 -22.01 8.59
CA GLY A 2 7.76 -21.30 9.26
C GLY A 2 8.57 -22.19 10.21
N ARG A 3 9.90 -22.00 10.25
CA ARG A 3 10.87 -22.75 11.10
C ARG A 3 11.35 -21.96 12.33
N TYR A 4 10.59 -20.97 12.79
CA TYR A 4 10.99 -20.17 13.97
C TYR A 4 10.76 -20.95 15.26
N THR A 5 11.82 -21.10 16.05
CA THR A 5 11.84 -21.94 17.26
C THR A 5 11.18 -21.31 18.48
N ASN A 6 11.04 -19.97 18.51
CA ASN A 6 10.34 -19.25 19.57
C ASN A 6 9.60 -18.03 18.98
N PRO A 7 8.49 -18.25 18.26
CA PRO A 7 7.68 -17.13 17.80
C PRO A 7 7.20 -16.33 19.03
N ASN A 8 7.26 -15.00 18.95
CA ASN A 8 6.66 -14.15 19.98
C ASN A 8 5.14 -14.16 19.79
N ILE A 9 4.49 -15.26 20.22
CA ILE A 9 3.06 -15.51 20.01
C ILE A 9 2.21 -14.53 20.82
N VAL A 10 2.70 -14.10 21.98
CA VAL A 10 1.98 -13.20 22.88
C VAL A 10 2.89 -12.07 23.34
N ASN A 11 2.75 -10.92 22.69
CA ASN A 11 3.33 -9.66 23.16
C ASN A 11 2.27 -8.85 23.92
N LYS A 12 2.12 -9.14 25.22
CA LYS A 12 1.10 -8.52 26.08
C LYS A 12 1.18 -6.99 26.08
N GLU A 13 2.37 -6.44 26.19
CA GLU A 13 2.58 -4.98 26.25
C GLU A 13 2.15 -4.30 24.95
N ASN A 14 2.49 -4.88 23.80
CA ASN A 14 2.06 -4.38 22.49
C ASN A 14 0.53 -4.47 22.33
N LEU A 15 -0.07 -5.61 22.71
CA LEU A 15 -1.52 -5.80 22.63
C LEU A 15 -2.29 -4.76 23.46
N LEU A 16 -1.85 -4.52 24.70
CA LEU A 16 -2.46 -3.51 25.57
C LEU A 16 -2.25 -2.09 25.05
N SER A 17 -1.07 -1.80 24.49
CA SER A 17 -0.77 -0.48 23.91
C SER A 17 -1.63 -0.19 22.68
N VAL A 18 -1.74 -1.16 21.76
CA VAL A 18 -2.62 -1.06 20.59
C VAL A 18 -4.08 -0.95 21.03
N SER A 19 -4.53 -1.77 21.98
CA SER A 19 -5.91 -1.73 22.49
C SER A 19 -6.30 -0.34 23.00
N LYS A 20 -5.41 0.34 23.73
CA LYS A 20 -5.64 1.73 24.20
C LYS A 20 -5.79 2.72 23.05
N ILE A 21 -4.94 2.60 22.02
CA ILE A 21 -5.01 3.48 20.84
C ILE A 21 -6.33 3.27 20.10
N LEU A 22 -6.72 2.01 19.87
CA LEU A 22 -7.96 1.65 19.15
C LEU A 22 -9.25 2.07 19.88
N GLN A 23 -9.19 2.35 21.19
CA GLN A 23 -10.31 2.87 21.98
C GLN A 23 -10.46 4.41 21.90
N SER A 24 -9.58 5.10 21.17
CA SER A 24 -9.71 6.55 20.95
C SER A 24 -11.02 6.89 20.23
N SER A 25 -11.69 7.97 20.66
CA SER A 25 -12.95 8.43 20.06
C SER A 25 -12.82 8.94 18.62
N ASN A 26 -11.60 9.13 18.14
CA ASN A 26 -11.31 9.69 16.81
C ASN A 26 -10.90 8.61 15.81
N LEU A 27 -11.27 7.35 16.05
CA LEU A 27 -10.99 6.22 15.17
C LEU A 27 -12.28 5.49 14.80
N GLU A 28 -12.44 5.25 13.50
CA GLU A 28 -13.54 4.49 12.94
C GLU A 28 -12.97 3.37 12.05
N PHE A 29 -13.59 2.19 12.12
CA PHE A 29 -13.16 1.00 11.36
C PHE A 29 -14.25 0.60 10.38
N PHE A 30 -13.85 0.38 9.13
CA PHE A 30 -14.76 -0.04 8.06
C PHE A 30 -14.22 -1.30 7.38
N CYS A 31 -15.09 -2.26 7.14
CA CYS A 31 -14.80 -3.43 6.31
C CYS A 31 -15.60 -3.33 5.02
N ARG A 32 -14.99 -2.77 3.98
CA ARG A 32 -15.62 -2.49 2.70
C ARG A 32 -14.58 -2.32 1.61
N ASP A 33 -15.04 -2.22 0.36
CA ASP A 33 -14.19 -1.87 -0.78
C ASP A 33 -13.62 -0.45 -0.63
N PHE A 34 -12.39 -0.25 -1.12
CA PHE A 34 -11.67 1.02 -0.96
C PHE A 34 -12.37 2.19 -1.67
N GLU A 35 -13.11 1.97 -2.76
CA GLU A 35 -13.81 3.05 -3.45
C GLU A 35 -14.92 3.67 -2.60
N GLN A 36 -15.45 2.91 -1.64
CA GLN A 36 -16.48 3.42 -0.72
C GLN A 36 -15.92 4.45 0.26
N SER A 37 -14.59 4.57 0.42
CA SER A 37 -14.01 5.60 1.29
C SER A 37 -14.30 7.01 0.78
N LEU A 38 -14.61 7.17 -0.51
CA LEU A 38 -14.91 8.48 -1.12
C LEU A 38 -16.06 9.20 -0.41
N HIS A 39 -17.03 8.46 0.12
CA HIS A 39 -18.22 9.03 0.77
C HIS A 39 -17.93 9.75 2.08
N ASP A 40 -16.80 9.44 2.72
CA ASP A 40 -16.46 9.99 4.04
C ASP A 40 -15.40 11.10 3.96
N MET A 41 -14.76 11.27 2.80
CA MET A 41 -13.66 12.22 2.62
C MET A 41 -14.17 13.61 2.28
N LYS A 42 -13.48 14.63 2.81
CA LYS A 42 -13.75 16.05 2.55
C LYS A 42 -12.48 16.81 2.17
N LYS A 43 -12.68 18.00 1.61
CA LYS A 43 -11.58 18.90 1.25
C LYS A 43 -10.63 19.12 2.42
N GLY A 44 -9.33 18.97 2.16
CA GLY A 44 -8.27 19.14 3.16
C GLY A 44 -7.88 17.85 3.90
N ASP A 45 -8.63 16.75 3.73
CA ASP A 45 -8.25 15.46 4.30
C ASP A 45 -6.95 14.94 3.68
N PHE A 46 -6.23 14.13 4.46
CA PHE A 46 -5.05 13.40 4.02
C PHE A 46 -5.36 11.91 3.91
N VAL A 47 -5.19 11.36 2.72
CA VAL A 47 -5.51 9.96 2.41
C VAL A 47 -4.23 9.21 2.08
N TYR A 48 -3.99 8.12 2.79
CA TYR A 48 -2.88 7.21 2.55
C TYR A 48 -3.38 5.87 2.01
N PHE A 49 -2.87 5.46 0.86
CA PHE A 49 -3.15 4.17 0.25
C PHE A 49 -1.92 3.27 0.26
N ASP A 50 -2.11 2.06 0.80
CA ASP A 50 -1.11 0.98 0.81
C ASP A 50 -1.75 -0.32 0.29
N PRO A 51 -2.09 -0.39 -1.01
CA PRO A 51 -2.72 -1.56 -1.60
C PRO A 51 -1.71 -2.71 -1.71
N PRO A 52 -2.14 -3.95 -1.99
CA PRO A 52 -1.23 -5.01 -2.38
C PRO A 52 -0.37 -4.58 -3.60
N TYR A 53 0.94 -4.81 -3.51
CA TYR A 53 1.89 -4.27 -4.49
C TYR A 53 1.84 -5.01 -5.81
N GLN A 54 1.97 -4.26 -6.90
CA GLN A 54 2.04 -4.86 -8.23
C GLN A 54 3.37 -5.62 -8.44
N PRO A 55 3.36 -6.70 -9.24
CA PRO A 55 4.57 -7.42 -9.61
C PRO A 55 5.53 -6.51 -10.40
N VAL A 56 6.83 -6.56 -10.08
CA VAL A 56 7.86 -5.77 -10.78
C VAL A 56 8.20 -6.37 -12.15
N SER A 57 7.88 -7.64 -12.38
CA SER A 57 8.05 -8.32 -13.67
C SER A 57 6.97 -9.40 -13.88
N ASN A 58 6.70 -9.76 -15.15
CA ASN A 58 5.77 -10.85 -15.50
C ASN A 58 6.17 -12.21 -14.88
N THR A 59 7.47 -12.42 -14.63
CA THR A 59 8.01 -13.63 -13.99
C THR A 59 7.89 -13.60 -12.46
N ALA A 60 7.61 -12.45 -11.86
CA ALA A 60 7.38 -12.31 -10.42
C ALA A 60 5.93 -12.68 -10.00
N ASN A 61 5.06 -13.02 -10.96
CA ASN A 61 3.64 -13.40 -10.75
C ASN A 61 3.41 -14.78 -10.12
N PHE A 62 4.46 -15.44 -9.63
CA PHE A 62 4.36 -16.84 -9.22
C PHE A 62 3.79 -16.99 -7.80
N THR A 63 2.47 -16.80 -7.64
CA THR A 63 1.63 -17.42 -6.59
C THR A 63 0.12 -17.16 -6.84
N SER A 64 -0.46 -17.84 -7.83
CA SER A 64 -1.90 -17.81 -8.13
C SER A 64 -2.68 -18.86 -7.32
N TYR A 65 -2.66 -18.77 -5.98
CA TYR A 65 -3.48 -19.61 -5.09
C TYR A 65 -4.28 -18.76 -4.09
N THR A 66 -5.08 -17.83 -4.59
CA THR A 66 -6.00 -17.00 -3.78
C THR A 66 -7.20 -16.55 -4.62
N ASN A 67 -8.41 -16.62 -4.04
CA ASN A 67 -9.70 -16.43 -4.75
C ASN A 67 -10.04 -14.96 -5.10
N ARG A 68 -9.17 -13.98 -4.81
CA ARG A 68 -9.21 -12.61 -5.36
C ARG A 68 -7.90 -11.91 -5.02
N ASN A 69 -7.05 -11.67 -6.01
CA ASN A 69 -5.87 -10.82 -5.87
C ASN A 69 -6.23 -9.39 -6.30
N PHE A 70 -5.58 -8.39 -5.71
CA PHE A 70 -5.66 -7.01 -6.20
C PHE A 70 -5.07 -6.99 -7.61
N THR A 71 -5.92 -6.76 -8.61
CA THR A 71 -5.56 -6.88 -10.02
C THR A 71 -5.01 -5.55 -10.57
N VAL A 72 -4.69 -5.56 -11.87
CA VAL A 72 -4.44 -4.34 -12.63
C VAL A 72 -5.69 -3.46 -12.67
N ASP A 73 -6.88 -4.05 -12.83
CA ASP A 73 -8.15 -3.31 -12.85
C ASP A 73 -8.41 -2.64 -11.49
N ASP A 74 -8.03 -3.29 -10.38
CA ASP A 74 -8.10 -2.67 -9.05
C ASP A 74 -7.12 -1.50 -8.89
N LEU A 75 -5.94 -1.57 -9.53
CA LEU A 75 -5.01 -0.44 -9.58
C LEU A 75 -5.60 0.73 -10.37
N GLU A 76 -6.24 0.46 -11.51
CA GLU A 76 -6.91 1.52 -12.29
C GLU A 76 -8.08 2.14 -11.52
N ARG A 77 -8.89 1.34 -10.84
CA ARG A 77 -9.95 1.82 -9.93
C ARG A 77 -9.36 2.71 -8.83
N LEU A 78 -8.23 2.31 -8.24
CA LEU A 78 -7.53 3.11 -7.22
C LEU A 78 -6.97 4.42 -7.79
N ALA A 79 -6.40 4.40 -8.99
CA ALA A 79 -5.93 5.62 -9.66
C ALA A 79 -7.10 6.57 -9.92
N ASN A 80 -8.22 6.07 -10.42
CA ASN A 80 -9.45 6.84 -10.64
C ASN A 80 -10.02 7.41 -9.32
N LEU A 81 -9.95 6.68 -8.22
CA LEU A 81 -10.33 7.18 -6.90
C LEU A 81 -9.40 8.31 -6.45
N ALA A 82 -8.09 8.15 -6.63
CA ALA A 82 -7.11 9.16 -6.27
C ALA A 82 -7.32 10.47 -7.06
N GLU A 83 -7.69 10.37 -8.34
CA GLU A 83 -8.09 11.50 -9.19
C GLU A 83 -9.32 12.24 -8.65
N LYS A 84 -10.36 11.50 -8.21
CA LYS A 84 -11.55 12.08 -7.59
C LYS A 84 -11.20 12.80 -6.29
N LEU A 85 -10.40 12.18 -5.43
CA LEU A 85 -9.95 12.77 -4.16
C LEU A 85 -9.13 14.04 -4.36
N ASP A 86 -8.23 14.04 -5.35
CA ASP A 86 -7.48 15.23 -5.78
C ASP A 86 -8.43 16.36 -6.20
N SER A 87 -9.44 16.07 -7.04
CA SER A 87 -10.44 17.06 -7.46
C SER A 87 -11.28 17.64 -6.32
N MET A 88 -11.45 16.87 -5.22
CA MET A 88 -12.12 17.31 -4.00
C MET A 88 -11.21 18.17 -3.11
N GLY A 89 -9.93 18.30 -3.45
CA GLY A 89 -8.92 19.02 -2.67
C GLY A 89 -8.37 18.22 -1.49
N CYS A 90 -8.39 16.89 -1.58
CA CYS A 90 -7.69 16.02 -0.63
C CYS A 90 -6.21 15.91 -0.99
N LYS A 91 -5.36 15.66 0.01
CA LYS A 91 -3.96 15.28 -0.20
C LYS A 91 -3.87 13.76 -0.24
N VAL A 92 -3.37 13.21 -1.33
CA VAL A 92 -3.25 11.76 -1.51
C VAL A 92 -1.77 11.38 -1.49
N LEU A 93 -1.46 10.32 -0.73
CA LEU A 93 -0.18 9.63 -0.74
C LEU A 93 -0.42 8.14 -0.98
N LEU A 94 0.35 7.54 -1.89
CA LEU A 94 0.26 6.13 -2.22
C LEU A 94 1.64 5.49 -2.22
N SER A 95 1.77 4.32 -1.59
CA SER A 95 2.94 3.44 -1.68
C SER A 95 2.69 2.29 -2.66
N ASN A 96 3.69 1.93 -3.47
CA ASN A 96 3.65 0.72 -4.29
C ASN A 96 5.05 0.28 -4.74
N SER A 97 5.12 -0.82 -5.48
CA SER A 97 6.34 -1.23 -6.17
C SER A 97 6.70 -0.28 -7.32
N LYS A 98 8.00 -0.13 -7.62
CA LYS A 98 8.46 0.54 -8.83
C LYS A 98 8.25 -0.37 -10.05
N SER A 99 7.00 -0.46 -10.51
CA SER A 99 6.63 -1.19 -11.71
C SER A 99 6.13 -0.23 -12.78
N LYS A 100 6.33 -0.59 -14.05
CA LYS A 100 5.92 0.25 -15.18
C LYS A 100 4.42 0.50 -15.19
N ILE A 101 3.63 -0.46 -14.72
CA ILE A 101 2.17 -0.33 -14.65
C ILE A 101 1.74 0.73 -13.64
N VAL A 102 2.35 0.75 -12.45
CA VAL A 102 2.12 1.78 -11.43
C VAL A 102 2.53 3.16 -11.95
N GLU A 103 3.73 3.29 -12.53
CA GLU A 103 4.19 4.57 -13.09
C GLU A 103 3.26 5.10 -14.19
N ASN A 104 2.73 4.20 -15.03
CA ASN A 104 1.81 4.57 -16.10
C ASN A 104 0.44 5.02 -15.56
N SER A 105 -0.11 4.31 -14.55
CA SER A 105 -1.38 4.68 -13.91
C SER A 105 -1.35 6.06 -13.25
N PHE A 106 -0.17 6.53 -12.84
CA PHE A 106 0.03 7.85 -12.20
C PHE A 106 0.93 8.77 -13.04
N SER A 107 0.82 8.71 -14.36
CA SER A 107 1.67 9.47 -15.31
C SER A 107 1.31 10.95 -15.46
N SER A 108 0.14 11.38 -14.97
CA SER A 108 -0.26 12.79 -15.01
C SER A 108 0.72 13.67 -14.21
N SER A 109 1.02 14.86 -14.73
CA SER A 109 2.05 15.77 -14.18
C SER A 109 1.78 16.26 -12.76
N LYS A 110 0.54 16.12 -12.27
CA LYS A 110 0.19 16.42 -10.87
C LYS A 110 0.75 15.42 -9.88
N TRP A 111 0.97 14.17 -10.31
CA TRP A 111 1.50 13.12 -9.46
C TRP A 111 3.02 13.22 -9.40
N LYS A 112 3.55 13.44 -8.19
CA LYS A 112 4.98 13.42 -7.91
C LYS A 112 5.36 12.02 -7.45
N ILE A 113 6.14 11.33 -8.27
CA ILE A 113 6.65 9.99 -7.98
C ILE A 113 8.06 10.12 -7.37
N LYS A 114 8.24 9.60 -6.16
CA LYS A 114 9.53 9.51 -5.48
C LYS A 114 9.92 8.04 -5.31
N GLU A 115 11.05 7.66 -5.89
CA GLU A 115 11.63 6.35 -5.68
C GLU A 115 12.30 6.24 -4.30
N ILE A 116 12.12 5.09 -3.66
CA ILE A 116 12.74 4.71 -2.39
C ILE A 116 13.45 3.38 -2.59
N GLN A 117 14.73 3.35 -2.22
CA GLN A 117 15.49 2.10 -2.16
C GLN A 117 15.17 1.38 -0.87
N VAL A 118 14.65 0.15 -0.96
CA VAL A 118 14.34 -0.68 0.20
C VAL A 118 15.23 -1.92 0.23
N ASN A 119 15.81 -2.18 1.40
CA ASN A 119 16.59 -3.38 1.64
C ASN A 119 15.64 -4.52 2.05
N ARG A 120 15.28 -5.40 1.12
CA ARG A 120 14.59 -6.65 1.49
C ARG A 120 15.58 -7.61 2.14
N ALA A 121 15.42 -7.87 3.42
CA ALA A 121 16.22 -8.85 4.18
C ALA A 121 15.92 -10.32 3.82
N ILE A 122 15.21 -10.59 2.71
CA ILE A 122 14.60 -11.90 2.41
C ILE A 122 15.43 -12.74 1.41
N ASN A 123 16.62 -12.30 1.00
CA ASN A 123 17.50 -13.13 0.15
C ASN A 123 18.61 -13.81 0.98
N SER A 124 18.63 -15.14 0.95
CA SER A 124 19.61 -15.99 1.64
C SER A 124 21.03 -15.88 1.07
N ASP A 125 21.17 -15.36 -0.16
CA ASP A 125 22.45 -15.04 -0.77
C ASP A 125 22.68 -13.52 -0.73
N SER A 126 23.68 -13.08 0.05
CA SER A 126 24.03 -11.68 0.21
C SER A 126 24.46 -11.00 -1.10
N LYS A 127 24.93 -11.77 -2.09
CA LYS A 127 25.39 -11.25 -3.39
C LYS A 127 24.26 -11.01 -4.40
N LYS A 128 23.06 -11.55 -4.16
CA LYS A 128 21.86 -11.36 -5.01
C LYS A 128 20.81 -10.44 -4.39
N ARG A 129 21.21 -9.65 -3.38
CA ARG A 129 20.39 -8.57 -2.83
C ARG A 129 20.38 -7.39 -3.82
N SER A 130 19.75 -7.56 -4.97
CA SER A 130 19.34 -6.41 -5.77
C SER A 130 18.29 -5.65 -4.97
N GLY A 131 18.60 -4.39 -4.64
CA GLY A 131 17.70 -3.48 -3.96
C GLY A 131 16.35 -3.50 -4.66
N HIS A 132 15.28 -3.75 -3.90
CA HIS A 132 13.96 -3.53 -4.46
C HIS A 132 13.70 -2.04 -4.35
N SER A 133 13.10 -1.48 -5.38
CA SER A 133 12.72 -0.07 -5.37
C SER A 133 11.21 0.02 -5.25
N GLU A 134 10.77 0.86 -4.34
CA GLU A 134 9.38 1.22 -4.12
C GLU A 134 9.18 2.67 -4.56
N VAL A 135 7.92 3.06 -4.75
CA VAL A 135 7.56 4.42 -5.10
C VAL A 135 6.57 4.98 -4.10
N LEU A 136 6.76 6.25 -3.74
CA LEU A 136 5.73 7.09 -3.14
C LEU A 136 5.18 8.03 -4.20
N ILE A 137 3.86 8.03 -4.36
CA ILE A 137 3.14 8.84 -5.33
C ILE A 137 2.25 9.82 -4.57
N LYS A 138 2.32 11.12 -4.90
CA LYS A 138 1.54 12.16 -4.19
C LYS A 138 1.13 13.33 -5.06
N ASN A 139 0.04 14.03 -4.70
CA ASN A 139 -0.47 15.21 -5.43
C ASN A 139 -0.08 16.57 -4.83
N TYR A 140 0.89 16.62 -3.91
CA TYR A 140 1.32 17.85 -3.20
C TYR A 140 2.84 18.03 -3.11
#